data_AF-A0A1C5TEU3-F1
#
_entry.id   AF-A0A1C5TEU3-F1
#
_cell.length_a   1.000
_cell.length_b   1.000
_cell.length_c   1.000
_cell.angle_alpha   90.00
_cell.angle_beta   90.00
_cell.angle_gamma   90.00
#
_symmetry.space_group_name_H-M   'P 1'
#
loop_
_entity.id
_entity.type
_entity.pdbx_description
1 polymer ?
#
loop_
_entity_poly.entity_id
_entity_poly.type
_entity_poly.pdbx_seq_one_letter_code
_entity_poly.pdbx_strand_id
1 'polypeptide(L)'
;MNGLKFIRTRCNISLSELASVLSVSRQQISTWENGVKPISQNRLSQLSKYFGVDEKYFLNISEEDKEYIVSKALYRRQDNEKEVYCFIKQGEMKDDFKYRSFSYPNFEESLDEQMIHAKKKKKETMEGIQEAMGYFGKPDKIVEDVSAINRGCKVYDALTKYLRQMPNEKPGTTILYYNTARNVLFSLLIANGLMSKEELEKEFEHNIGSKLYDDIEWIYEQADIFKNRYDYKLRLVEEENIKFREKMKKLHDKE
;
A
#
# COMPACT_ATOMS: atom_id res chain seq x y z
N MET A 1 3.19 4.41 -26.84
CA MET A 1 2.48 4.37 -25.54
C MET A 1 0.99 4.56 -25.78
N ASN A 2 0.09 3.98 -24.96
CA ASN A 2 -1.36 4.24 -25.11
C ASN A 2 -1.71 5.63 -24.55
N GLY A 3 -2.15 6.52 -25.43
CA GLY A 3 -2.40 7.93 -25.11
C GLY A 3 -3.66 8.17 -24.29
N LEU A 4 -4.71 7.35 -24.48
CA LEU A 4 -5.91 7.40 -23.63
C LEU A 4 -5.55 7.18 -22.16
N LYS A 5 -4.80 6.12 -21.86
CA LYS A 5 -4.36 5.81 -20.49
C LYS A 5 -3.55 6.97 -19.90
N PHE A 6 -2.57 7.47 -20.66
CA PHE A 6 -1.70 8.57 -20.24
C PHE A 6 -2.47 9.86 -19.91
N ILE A 7 -3.37 10.27 -20.79
CA ILE A 7 -4.19 11.47 -20.60
C ILE A 7 -5.12 11.30 -19.40
N ARG A 8 -5.78 10.14 -19.29
CA ARG A 8 -6.72 9.86 -18.21
C ARG A 8 -6.03 9.93 -16.83
N THR A 9 -4.91 9.24 -16.66
CA THR A 9 -4.20 9.22 -15.36
C THR A 9 -3.67 10.59 -14.99
N ARG A 10 -3.12 11.35 -15.95
CA ARG A 10 -2.67 12.73 -15.76
C ARG A 10 -3.79 13.68 -15.34
N CYS A 11 -5.01 13.42 -15.79
CA CYS A 11 -6.20 14.19 -15.41
C CYS A 11 -6.82 13.77 -14.08
N ASN A 12 -6.21 12.81 -13.37
CA ASN A 12 -6.72 12.18 -12.15
C ASN A 12 -8.14 11.60 -12.32
N ILE A 13 -8.36 10.85 -13.39
CA ILE A 13 -9.65 10.21 -13.69
C ILE A 13 -9.46 8.70 -13.64
N SER A 14 -10.31 7.98 -12.92
CA SER A 14 -10.31 6.52 -12.90
C SER A 14 -11.00 5.94 -14.14
N LEU A 15 -10.74 4.66 -14.44
CA LEU A 15 -11.45 3.95 -15.52
C LEU A 15 -12.97 4.01 -15.36
N SER A 16 -13.47 3.89 -14.13
CA SER A 16 -14.91 3.88 -13.83
C SER A 16 -15.56 5.23 -14.07
N GLU A 17 -14.86 6.32 -13.74
CA GLU A 17 -15.36 7.68 -13.95
C GLU A 17 -15.43 8.02 -15.43
N LEU A 18 -14.37 7.72 -16.18
CA LEU A 18 -14.39 7.93 -17.63
C LEU A 18 -15.48 7.09 -18.30
N ALA A 19 -15.69 5.86 -17.83
CA ALA A 19 -16.77 5.01 -18.29
C ALA A 19 -18.15 5.64 -18.04
N SER A 20 -18.37 6.20 -16.84
CA SER A 20 -19.60 6.92 -16.50
C SER A 20 -19.82 8.15 -17.40
N VAL A 21 -18.77 8.96 -17.60
CA VAL A 21 -18.80 10.15 -18.47
C VAL A 21 -19.20 9.77 -19.90
N LEU A 22 -18.64 8.69 -20.44
CA LEU A 22 -18.90 8.23 -21.79
C LEU A 22 -20.15 7.33 -21.88
N SER A 23 -20.81 7.02 -20.76
CA SER A 23 -21.92 6.06 -20.71
C SER A 23 -21.55 4.72 -21.37
N VAL A 24 -20.41 4.15 -20.95
CA VAL A 24 -19.91 2.84 -21.38
C VAL A 24 -19.52 2.01 -20.16
N SER A 25 -19.16 0.74 -20.36
CA SER A 25 -18.64 -0.09 -19.26
C SER A 25 -17.18 0.25 -18.95
N ARG A 26 -16.78 0.06 -17.69
CA ARG A 26 -15.36 0.14 -17.27
C ARG A 26 -14.48 -0.80 -18.10
N GLN A 27 -14.96 -2.02 -18.37
CA GLN A 27 -14.29 -2.99 -19.24
C GLN A 27 -14.01 -2.42 -20.62
N GLN A 28 -14.93 -1.64 -21.20
CA GLN A 28 -14.76 -1.05 -22.52
C GLN A 28 -13.60 -0.05 -22.55
N ILE A 29 -13.50 0.84 -21.55
CA ILE A 29 -12.34 1.75 -21.42
C ILE A 29 -11.05 0.95 -21.27
N SER A 30 -11.05 -0.08 -20.40
CA SER A 30 -9.88 -0.95 -20.21
C SER A 30 -9.44 -1.65 -21.51
N THR A 31 -10.39 -2.14 -22.32
CA THR A 31 -10.06 -2.75 -23.62
C THR A 31 -9.47 -1.76 -24.62
N TRP A 32 -9.84 -0.48 -24.54
CA TRP A 32 -9.25 0.59 -25.35
C TRP A 32 -7.83 0.93 -24.88
N GLU A 33 -7.61 1.06 -23.57
CA GLU A 33 -6.29 1.34 -22.99
C GLU A 33 -5.28 0.22 -23.22
N ASN A 34 -5.76 -1.03 -23.26
CA ASN A 34 -4.94 -2.21 -23.55
C ASN A 34 -4.80 -2.52 -25.05
N GLY A 35 -5.41 -1.71 -25.93
CA GLY A 35 -5.36 -1.92 -27.39
C GLY A 35 -6.09 -3.17 -27.88
N VAL A 36 -6.87 -3.84 -27.04
CA VAL A 36 -7.65 -5.05 -27.38
C VAL A 36 -8.77 -4.71 -28.37
N LYS A 37 -9.39 -3.53 -28.21
CA LYS A 37 -10.42 -3.02 -29.12
C LYS A 37 -10.07 -1.61 -29.58
N PRO A 38 -10.30 -1.27 -30.87
CA PRO A 38 -10.14 0.08 -31.34
C PRO A 38 -11.21 1.01 -30.74
N ILE A 39 -10.85 2.28 -30.59
CA ILE A 39 -11.79 3.34 -30.21
C ILE A 39 -12.51 3.81 -31.47
N SER A 40 -13.84 3.75 -31.49
CA SER A 40 -14.61 4.26 -32.63
C SER A 40 -14.51 5.78 -32.74
N GLN A 41 -14.64 6.33 -33.95
CA GLN A 41 -14.59 7.77 -34.21
C GLN A 41 -15.52 8.60 -33.30
N ASN A 42 -16.76 8.15 -33.10
CA ASN A 42 -17.71 8.84 -32.21
C ASN A 42 -17.17 9.00 -30.76
N ARG A 43 -16.48 7.96 -30.27
CA ARG A 43 -15.89 7.95 -28.91
C ARG A 43 -14.63 8.81 -28.84
N LEU A 44 -13.83 8.85 -29.89
CA LEU A 44 -12.70 9.80 -30.00
C LEU A 44 -13.20 11.25 -29.93
N SER A 45 -14.27 11.58 -30.64
CA SER A 45 -14.85 12.93 -30.58
C SER A 45 -15.40 13.27 -29.20
N GLN A 46 -15.97 12.31 -28.47
CA GLN A 46 -16.40 12.51 -27.08
C GLN A 46 -15.21 12.73 -26.14
N LEU A 47 -14.15 11.93 -26.28
CA LEU A 47 -12.91 12.07 -25.51
C LEU A 47 -12.25 13.44 -25.76
N SER A 48 -12.17 13.85 -27.03
CA SER A 48 -11.60 15.13 -27.42
C SER A 48 -12.36 16.30 -26.79
N LYS A 49 -13.70 16.27 -26.86
CA LYS A 49 -14.57 17.27 -26.21
C LYS A 49 -14.41 17.27 -24.68
N TYR A 50 -14.28 16.09 -24.08
CA TYR A 50 -14.22 15.96 -22.63
C TYR A 50 -12.87 16.41 -22.05
N PHE A 51 -11.76 15.98 -22.65
CA PHE A 51 -10.41 16.28 -22.17
C PHE A 51 -9.84 17.57 -22.74
N GLY A 52 -10.25 17.97 -23.94
CA GLY A 52 -9.71 19.16 -24.59
C GLY A 52 -8.42 18.96 -25.37
N VAL A 53 -8.25 17.76 -25.90
CA VAL A 53 -7.07 17.35 -26.65
C VAL A 53 -7.51 16.77 -27.99
N ASP A 54 -6.69 16.93 -29.03
CA ASP A 54 -6.98 16.39 -30.35
C ASP A 54 -7.13 14.86 -30.31
N GLU A 55 -8.00 14.33 -31.17
CA GLU A 55 -8.36 12.92 -31.20
C GLU A 55 -7.15 11.99 -31.39
N LYS A 56 -6.13 12.44 -32.13
CA LYS A 56 -4.92 11.65 -32.41
C LYS A 56 -4.19 11.23 -31.14
N TYR A 57 -4.28 12.02 -30.07
CA TYR A 57 -3.56 11.78 -28.82
C TYR A 57 -4.21 10.72 -27.93
N PHE A 58 -5.42 10.24 -28.24
CA PHE A 58 -6.04 9.12 -27.50
C PHE A 58 -5.65 7.74 -28.05
N LEU A 59 -4.94 7.70 -29.18
CA LEU A 59 -4.46 6.47 -29.80
C LEU A 59 -3.05 6.15 -29.30
N ASN A 60 -2.17 5.67 -30.16
CA ASN A 60 -0.75 5.51 -29.83
C ASN A 60 -0.02 6.84 -29.95
N ILE A 61 0.65 7.25 -28.89
CA ILE A 61 1.45 8.47 -28.84
C ILE A 61 2.95 8.15 -28.77
N SER A 62 3.75 8.99 -29.42
CA SER A 62 5.21 9.02 -29.33
C SER A 62 5.68 9.73 -28.05
N GLU A 63 6.99 9.73 -27.77
CA GLU A 63 7.53 10.56 -26.67
C GLU A 63 7.40 12.06 -26.97
N GLU A 64 7.50 12.49 -28.24
CA GLU A 64 7.26 13.89 -28.63
C GLU A 64 5.81 14.31 -28.36
N ASP A 65 4.85 13.45 -28.69
CA ASP A 65 3.43 13.70 -28.41
C ASP A 65 3.17 13.82 -26.89
N LYS A 66 3.85 12.98 -26.10
CA LYS A 66 3.77 12.99 -24.64
C LYS A 66 4.35 14.30 -24.07
N GLU A 67 5.52 14.72 -24.51
CA GLU A 67 6.12 16.00 -24.11
C GLU A 67 5.20 17.18 -24.46
N TYR A 68 4.59 17.15 -25.64
CA TYR A 68 3.60 18.14 -26.04
C TYR A 68 2.39 18.15 -25.11
N ILE A 69 1.80 16.99 -24.77
CA ILE A 69 0.67 16.90 -23.83
C ILE A 69 1.08 17.41 -22.44
N VAL A 70 2.28 17.07 -21.97
CA VAL A 70 2.81 17.50 -20.68
C VAL A 70 2.99 19.02 -20.63
N SER A 71 3.37 19.63 -21.75
CA SER A 71 3.52 21.09 -21.86
C SER A 71 2.20 21.86 -21.75
N LYS A 72 1.05 21.21 -21.98
CA LYS A 72 -0.26 21.85 -21.86
C LYS A 72 -0.65 22.07 -20.40
N ALA A 73 -1.30 23.21 -20.16
CA ALA A 73 -1.90 23.50 -18.86
C ALA A 73 -3.04 22.54 -18.54
N LEU A 74 -3.09 22.11 -17.28
CA LEU A 74 -4.20 21.35 -16.70
C LEU A 74 -5.07 22.32 -15.88
N TYR A 75 -6.37 22.24 -16.09
CA TYR A 75 -7.39 23.03 -15.42
C TYR A 75 -8.27 22.13 -14.56
N ARG A 76 -8.44 22.50 -13.27
CA ARG A 76 -9.34 21.81 -12.37
C ARG A 76 -10.80 22.01 -12.78
N ARG A 77 -11.63 20.96 -12.70
CA ARG A 77 -13.08 21.06 -12.89
C ARG A 77 -13.77 21.57 -11.62
N GLN A 78 -14.68 22.53 -11.79
CA GLN A 78 -15.37 23.22 -10.68
C GLN A 78 -16.65 22.51 -10.23
N ASP A 79 -17.25 21.68 -11.07
CA ASP A 79 -18.54 21.01 -10.87
C ASP A 79 -18.45 19.68 -10.11
N ASN A 80 -17.25 19.32 -9.65
CA ASN A 80 -17.00 18.03 -9.04
C ASN A 80 -16.52 18.20 -7.60
N GLU A 81 -17.11 17.46 -6.66
CA GLU A 81 -16.65 17.37 -5.27
C GLU A 81 -15.20 16.85 -5.19
N LYS A 82 -14.82 16.11 -6.23
CA LYS A 82 -13.51 15.50 -6.43
C LYS A 82 -12.58 16.34 -7.30
N GLU A 83 -11.30 16.29 -6.98
CA GLU A 83 -10.27 16.94 -7.77
C GLU A 83 -9.96 16.14 -9.05
N VAL A 84 -10.47 16.65 -10.18
CA VAL A 84 -10.22 16.15 -11.54
C VAL A 84 -9.81 17.30 -12.45
N TYR A 85 -9.04 16.99 -13.51
CA TYR A 85 -8.47 17.99 -14.41
C TYR A 85 -8.82 17.74 -15.88
N CYS A 86 -8.61 18.75 -16.72
CA CYS A 86 -8.66 18.65 -18.18
C CYS A 86 -7.82 19.75 -18.84
N PHE A 87 -7.66 19.70 -20.17
CA PHE A 87 -6.82 20.62 -20.95
C PHE A 87 -7.59 21.82 -21.53
N ILE A 88 -8.91 21.92 -21.28
CA ILE A 88 -9.72 23.09 -21.62
C ILE A 88 -10.00 23.90 -20.36
N LYS A 89 -9.87 25.23 -20.47
CA LYS A 89 -10.32 26.17 -19.46
C LYS A 89 -11.85 26.19 -19.41
N GLN A 90 -12.42 25.90 -18.25
CA GLN A 90 -13.86 26.07 -18.00
C GLN A 90 -14.13 27.42 -17.35
N GLY A 91 -14.96 28.26 -17.99
CA GLY A 91 -15.41 29.55 -17.46
C GLY A 91 -14.32 30.63 -17.30
N GLU A 92 -14.70 31.73 -16.65
CA GLU A 92 -13.78 32.80 -16.26
C GLU A 92 -13.02 32.38 -14.98
N MET A 93 -11.73 32.05 -15.11
CA MET A 93 -10.87 31.79 -13.96
C MET A 93 -10.21 33.09 -13.50
N LYS A 94 -10.38 33.42 -12.22
CA LYS A 94 -9.57 34.46 -11.57
C LYS A 94 -8.11 33.99 -11.55
N ASP A 95 -7.17 34.89 -11.84
CA ASP A 95 -5.74 34.67 -11.59
C ASP A 95 -5.53 34.57 -10.08
N ASP A 96 -5.61 33.35 -9.56
CA ASP A 96 -5.23 33.00 -8.19
C ASP A 96 -4.12 31.94 -8.28
N PHE A 97 -3.15 32.01 -7.38
CA PHE A 97 -2.02 31.08 -7.27
C PHE A 97 -2.45 29.60 -7.16
N LYS A 98 -3.71 29.34 -6.78
CA LYS A 98 -4.36 28.01 -6.80
C LYS A 98 -4.57 27.41 -8.20
N TYR A 99 -4.49 28.20 -9.27
CA TYR A 99 -4.80 27.80 -10.64
C TYR A 99 -3.57 27.77 -11.56
N ARG A 100 -2.35 27.83 -11.01
CA ARG A 100 -1.13 27.62 -11.80
C ARG A 100 -1.14 26.22 -12.38
N SER A 101 -0.62 26.09 -13.60
CA SER A 101 -0.29 24.79 -14.20
C SER A 101 0.61 24.01 -13.22
N PHE A 102 0.06 22.98 -12.59
CA PHE A 102 0.80 22.07 -11.74
C PHE A 102 1.11 20.81 -12.55
N SER A 103 2.37 20.38 -12.56
CA SER A 103 2.75 19.14 -13.22
C SER A 103 2.57 17.99 -12.25
N TYR A 104 1.55 17.17 -12.49
CA TYR A 104 1.41 15.89 -11.82
C TYR A 104 2.53 14.94 -12.29
N PRO A 105 3.17 14.18 -11.38
CA PRO A 105 4.04 13.08 -11.76
C PRO A 105 3.30 12.08 -12.64
N ASN A 106 4.02 11.41 -13.54
CA ASN A 106 3.44 10.37 -14.37
C ASN A 106 3.22 9.11 -13.51
N PHE A 107 1.96 8.74 -13.31
CA PHE A 107 1.57 7.52 -12.60
C PHE A 107 1.00 6.48 -13.57
N GLU A 108 1.19 5.19 -13.26
CA GLU A 108 0.55 4.10 -14.01
C GLU A 108 -0.98 4.07 -13.84
N GLU A 109 -1.47 4.54 -12.68
CA GLU A 109 -2.87 4.59 -12.28
C GLU A 109 -3.21 5.97 -11.69
N SER A 110 -4.48 6.36 -11.77
CA SER A 110 -4.95 7.62 -11.14
C SER A 110 -4.82 7.56 -9.62
N LEU A 111 -4.75 8.72 -8.94
CA LEU A 111 -4.65 8.73 -7.48
C LEU A 111 -5.87 8.11 -6.81
N ASP A 112 -7.03 8.16 -7.45
CA ASP A 112 -8.23 7.52 -6.91
C ASP A 112 -8.19 6.00 -7.02
N GLU A 113 -7.65 5.48 -8.12
CA GLU A 113 -7.36 4.05 -8.22
C GLU A 113 -6.36 3.65 -7.12
N GLN A 114 -5.28 4.41 -6.93
CA GLN A 114 -4.34 4.20 -5.83
C GLN A 114 -5.01 4.26 -4.45
N MET A 115 -5.93 5.20 -4.23
CA MET A 115 -6.69 5.32 -2.99
C MET A 115 -7.63 4.14 -2.78
N ILE A 116 -8.29 3.65 -3.83
CA ILE A 116 -9.12 2.44 -3.78
C ILE A 116 -8.26 1.24 -3.38
N HIS A 117 -7.09 1.08 -4.02
CA HIS A 117 -6.13 0.02 -3.68
C HIS A 117 -5.64 0.14 -2.24
N ALA A 118 -5.29 1.35 -1.78
CA ALA A 118 -4.86 1.60 -0.40
C ALA A 118 -5.97 1.30 0.61
N LYS A 119 -7.23 1.69 0.33
CA LYS A 119 -8.39 1.37 1.18
C LYS A 119 -8.65 -0.14 1.23
N LYS A 120 -8.55 -0.82 0.09
CA LYS A 120 -8.68 -2.28 0.01
C LYS A 120 -7.58 -2.97 0.82
N LYS A 121 -6.31 -2.60 0.59
CA LYS A 121 -5.15 -3.10 1.34
C LYS A 121 -5.31 -2.86 2.85
N LYS A 122 -5.78 -1.67 3.25
CA LYS A 122 -6.10 -1.36 4.65
C LYS A 122 -7.15 -2.31 5.22
N LYS A 123 -8.23 -2.55 4.47
CA LYS A 123 -9.30 -3.49 4.89
C LYS A 123 -8.76 -4.91 5.06
N GLU A 124 -8.05 -5.43 4.06
CA GLU A 124 -7.45 -6.77 4.09
C GLU A 124 -6.45 -6.91 5.26
N THR A 125 -5.66 -5.87 5.53
CA THR A 125 -4.75 -5.84 6.68
C THR A 125 -5.50 -5.90 8.00
N MET A 126 -6.61 -5.18 8.15
CA MET A 126 -7.43 -5.22 9.36
C MET A 126 -8.10 -6.58 9.57
N GLU A 127 -8.59 -7.21 8.49
CA GLU A 127 -9.13 -8.58 8.53
C GLU A 127 -8.03 -9.57 8.96
N GLY A 128 -6.84 -9.48 8.38
CA GLY A 128 -5.69 -10.32 8.78
C GLY A 128 -5.27 -10.12 10.24
N ILE A 129 -5.32 -8.89 10.78
CA ILE A 129 -5.08 -8.63 12.21
C ILE A 129 -6.14 -9.31 13.06
N GLN A 130 -7.42 -9.22 12.68
CA GLN A 130 -8.51 -9.88 13.41
C GLN A 130 -8.36 -11.40 13.41
N GLU A 131 -7.98 -11.98 12.27
CA GLU A 131 -7.68 -13.41 12.15
C GLU A 131 -6.47 -13.81 13.01
N ALA A 132 -5.38 -13.03 13.00
CA ALA A 132 -4.21 -13.29 13.82
C ALA A 132 -4.48 -13.16 15.33
N MET A 133 -5.42 -12.29 15.73
CA MET A 133 -5.93 -12.23 17.11
C MET A 133 -6.83 -13.44 17.42
N GLY A 134 -7.45 -14.03 16.40
CA GLY A 134 -8.30 -15.21 16.43
C GLY A 134 -7.51 -16.53 16.46
N TYR A 135 -6.84 -16.79 17.56
CA TYR A 135 -6.42 -18.11 18.05
C TYR A 135 -5.29 -18.88 17.32
N PHE A 136 -4.35 -19.42 18.11
CA PHE A 136 -3.11 -20.10 17.68
C PHE A 136 -3.18 -21.65 17.69
N GLY A 137 -4.37 -22.28 17.64
CA GLY A 137 -4.52 -23.75 17.75
C GLY A 137 -5.97 -24.28 17.69
N LYS A 138 -6.25 -25.44 18.31
CA LYS A 138 -7.63 -25.89 18.60
C LYS A 138 -7.92 -25.70 20.10
N PRO A 139 -8.76 -24.75 20.51
CA PRO A 139 -9.17 -24.59 21.90
C PRO A 139 -10.23 -25.65 22.19
N ASP A 140 -9.90 -26.61 23.04
CA ASP A 140 -10.94 -27.49 23.59
C ASP A 140 -11.72 -26.78 24.72
N LYS A 141 -11.26 -25.58 25.14
CA LYS A 141 -11.81 -24.83 26.29
C LYS A 141 -11.83 -23.31 26.04
N ILE A 142 -12.96 -22.67 26.36
CA ILE A 142 -13.19 -21.21 26.29
C ILE A 142 -12.11 -20.39 27.03
N VAL A 143 -11.53 -20.92 28.11
CA VAL A 143 -10.47 -20.22 28.86
C VAL A 143 -9.20 -20.03 28.03
N GLU A 144 -8.89 -20.98 27.15
CA GLU A 144 -7.73 -20.90 26.26
C GLU A 144 -7.98 -19.84 25.19
N ASP A 145 -9.21 -19.77 24.65
CA ASP A 145 -9.66 -18.73 23.72
C ASP A 145 -9.47 -17.33 24.28
N VAL A 146 -10.02 -17.09 25.47
CA VAL A 146 -9.91 -15.80 26.15
C VAL A 146 -8.45 -15.44 26.40
N SER A 147 -7.62 -16.41 26.80
CA SER A 147 -6.19 -16.18 27.00
C SER A 147 -5.45 -15.82 25.70
N ALA A 148 -5.75 -16.50 24.59
CA ALA A 148 -5.14 -16.20 23.30
C ALA A 148 -5.49 -14.79 22.81
N ILE A 149 -6.78 -14.43 22.84
CA ILE A 149 -7.27 -13.10 22.46
C ILE A 149 -6.56 -12.02 23.29
N ASN A 150 -6.51 -12.20 24.62
CA ASN A 150 -5.87 -11.23 25.52
C ASN A 150 -4.37 -11.06 25.25
N ARG A 151 -3.66 -12.14 24.87
CA ARG A 151 -2.23 -12.04 24.49
C ARG A 151 -2.06 -11.25 23.19
N GLY A 152 -2.90 -11.51 22.19
CA GLY A 152 -2.92 -10.75 20.94
C GLY A 152 -3.17 -9.26 21.19
N CYS A 153 -4.22 -8.91 21.94
CA CYS A 153 -4.56 -7.52 22.28
C CYS A 153 -3.38 -6.78 22.91
N LYS A 154 -2.65 -7.40 23.85
CA LYS A 154 -1.50 -6.76 24.51
C LYS A 154 -0.42 -6.30 23.53
N VAL A 155 -0.14 -7.08 22.50
CA VAL A 155 0.88 -6.73 21.48
C VAL A 155 0.40 -5.54 20.65
N TYR A 156 -0.83 -5.62 20.12
CA TYR A 156 -1.39 -4.54 19.30
C TYR A 156 -1.66 -3.26 20.09
N ASP A 157 -2.05 -3.35 21.36
CA ASP A 157 -2.22 -2.20 22.25
C ASP A 157 -0.90 -1.49 22.51
N ALA A 158 0.19 -2.24 22.75
CA ALA A 158 1.52 -1.67 22.92
C ALA A 158 1.99 -0.95 21.66
N LEU A 159 1.86 -1.59 20.49
CA LEU A 159 2.21 -0.98 19.20
C LEU A 159 1.34 0.26 18.92
N THR A 160 0.04 0.19 19.18
CA THR A 160 -0.88 1.32 18.99
C THR A 160 -0.55 2.47 19.91
N LYS A 161 -0.22 2.19 21.18
CA LYS A 161 0.19 3.21 22.15
C LYS A 161 1.47 3.92 21.68
N TYR A 162 2.44 3.17 21.18
CA TYR A 162 3.66 3.72 20.58
C TYR A 162 3.32 4.61 19.39
N LEU A 163 2.67 4.08 18.35
CA LEU A 163 2.38 4.82 17.11
C LEU A 163 1.48 6.06 17.34
N ARG A 164 0.61 6.07 18.36
CA ARG A 164 -0.20 7.25 18.72
C ARG A 164 0.61 8.43 19.23
N GLN A 165 1.86 8.23 19.65
CA GLN A 165 2.74 9.34 20.04
C GLN A 165 3.32 10.07 18.83
N MET A 166 3.37 9.42 17.66
CA MET A 166 3.98 9.97 16.45
C MET A 166 3.53 11.39 16.06
N PRO A 167 2.24 11.76 16.10
CA PRO A 167 1.81 13.10 15.70
C PRO A 167 2.31 14.22 16.63
N ASN A 168 2.78 13.89 17.83
CA ASN A 168 3.32 14.85 18.80
C ASN A 168 4.83 15.11 18.59
N GLU A 169 5.48 14.35 17.71
CA GLU A 169 6.89 14.52 17.38
C GLU A 169 7.14 15.69 16.43
N LYS A 170 8.40 16.15 16.35
CA LYS A 170 8.77 17.23 15.43
C LYS A 170 8.58 16.80 13.96
N PRO A 171 8.14 17.71 13.08
CA PRO A 171 8.13 17.45 11.64
C PRO A 171 9.50 16.96 11.16
N GLY A 172 9.53 15.81 10.50
CA GLY A 172 10.76 15.15 10.04
C GLY A 172 11.30 14.05 10.95
N THR A 173 10.93 14.00 12.23
CA THR A 173 11.26 12.87 13.14
C THR A 173 10.12 11.87 13.29
N THR A 174 8.89 12.26 12.93
CA THR A 174 7.72 11.38 12.91
C THR A 174 7.97 10.07 12.15
N ILE A 175 8.65 10.15 11.00
CA ILE A 175 8.95 8.96 10.18
C ILE A 175 9.94 8.02 10.85
N LEU A 176 10.89 8.54 11.64
CA LEU A 176 11.85 7.73 12.40
C LEU A 176 11.13 6.83 13.39
N TYR A 177 10.14 7.38 14.09
CA TYR A 177 9.36 6.65 15.08
C TYR A 177 8.60 5.47 14.45
N TYR A 178 7.98 5.68 13.30
CA TYR A 178 7.38 4.58 12.52
C TYR A 178 8.41 3.54 12.09
N ASN A 179 9.53 3.99 11.52
CA ASN A 179 10.57 3.10 11.01
C ASN A 179 11.19 2.27 12.12
N THR A 180 11.39 2.80 13.33
CA THR A 180 11.89 2.01 14.46
C THR A 180 10.98 0.83 14.79
N ALA A 181 9.67 1.05 14.93
CA ALA A 181 8.73 -0.05 15.17
C ALA A 181 8.69 -1.06 14.03
N ARG A 182 8.65 -0.58 12.78
CA ARG A 182 8.68 -1.42 11.57
C ARG A 182 9.94 -2.29 11.54
N ASN A 183 11.10 -1.69 11.77
CA ASN A 183 12.39 -2.38 11.72
C ASN A 183 12.48 -3.48 12.78
N VAL A 184 12.05 -3.22 14.02
CA VAL A 184 11.99 -4.27 15.06
C VAL A 184 11.09 -5.44 14.65
N LEU A 185 9.94 -5.16 14.02
CA LEU A 185 9.04 -6.20 13.52
C LEU A 185 9.68 -7.00 12.38
N PHE A 186 10.34 -6.34 11.43
CA PHE A 186 11.10 -7.00 10.37
C PHE A 186 12.23 -7.87 10.91
N SER A 187 12.96 -7.40 11.93
CA SER A 187 13.98 -8.21 12.60
C SER A 187 13.41 -9.49 13.21
N LEU A 188 12.21 -9.41 13.81
CA LEU A 188 11.52 -10.59 14.34
C LEU A 188 11.10 -11.56 13.23
N LEU A 189 10.63 -11.07 12.08
CA LEU A 189 10.29 -11.92 10.95
C LEU A 189 11.52 -12.66 10.43
N ILE A 190 12.63 -11.96 10.22
CA ILE A 190 13.89 -12.54 9.76
C ILE A 190 14.44 -13.55 10.78
N ALA A 191 14.46 -13.19 12.07
CA ALA A 191 14.92 -14.07 13.14
C ALA A 191 14.14 -15.39 13.22
N ASN A 192 12.89 -15.42 12.75
CA ASN A 192 12.06 -16.62 12.75
C ASN A 192 11.95 -17.27 11.37
N GLY A 193 12.70 -16.79 10.37
CA GLY A 193 12.66 -17.32 9.00
C GLY A 193 11.35 -17.08 8.27
N LEU A 194 10.55 -16.10 8.72
CA LEU A 194 9.27 -15.71 8.12
C LEU A 194 9.42 -14.67 7.00
N MET A 195 10.62 -14.10 6.87
CA MET A 195 10.99 -13.15 5.84
C MET A 195 12.47 -13.36 5.49
N SER A 196 12.80 -13.37 4.21
CA SER A 196 14.18 -13.45 3.72
C SER A 196 14.83 -12.05 3.65
N LYS A 197 16.16 -12.02 3.55
CA LYS A 197 16.90 -10.75 3.37
C LYS A 197 16.57 -10.10 2.03
N GLU A 198 16.42 -10.90 0.99
CA GLU A 198 16.05 -10.45 -0.35
C GLU A 198 14.62 -9.91 -0.40
N GLU A 199 13.69 -10.52 0.35
CA GLU A 199 12.33 -10.00 0.51
C GLU A 199 12.34 -8.64 1.22
N LEU A 200 13.14 -8.51 2.28
CA LEU A 200 13.32 -7.23 2.98
C LEU A 200 13.87 -6.15 2.02
N GLU A 201 14.94 -6.45 1.29
CA GLU A 201 15.57 -5.48 0.39
C GLU A 201 14.58 -4.96 -0.68
N LYS A 202 13.73 -5.84 -1.23
CA LYS A 202 12.66 -5.45 -2.17
C LYS A 202 11.60 -4.52 -1.56
N GLU A 203 11.27 -4.70 -0.29
CA GLU A 203 10.37 -3.78 0.42
C GLU A 203 10.96 -2.37 0.52
N PHE A 204 12.29 -2.24 0.51
CA PHE A 204 12.98 -0.95 0.50
C PHE A 204 13.26 -0.40 -0.90
N GLU A 205 13.35 -1.23 -1.95
CA GLU A 205 13.60 -0.80 -3.34
C GLU A 205 12.61 0.25 -3.86
N HIS A 206 11.33 0.14 -3.46
CA HIS A 206 10.25 1.01 -3.93
C HIS A 206 9.97 2.20 -3.01
N ASN A 207 10.59 2.23 -1.83
CA ASN A 207 10.51 3.41 -0.99
C ASN A 207 11.43 4.47 -1.60
N ILE A 208 10.83 5.56 -2.07
CA ILE A 208 11.53 6.83 -2.38
C ILE A 208 11.96 7.47 -1.03
N GLY A 209 12.57 6.65 -0.16
CA GLY A 209 13.08 7.02 1.14
C GLY A 209 14.49 7.55 0.98
N SER A 210 14.78 8.63 1.69
CA SER A 210 16.18 8.99 1.92
C SER A 210 16.84 7.82 2.66
N LYS A 211 18.02 7.37 2.18
CA LYS A 211 18.88 6.38 2.87
C LYS A 211 19.12 6.70 4.35
N LEU A 212 18.85 7.93 4.77
CA LEU A 212 18.86 8.39 6.15
C LEU A 212 17.90 7.59 7.08
N TYR A 213 16.86 6.97 6.54
CA TYR A 213 15.77 6.37 7.32
C TYR A 213 15.67 4.85 7.21
N ASP A 214 16.44 4.24 6.30
CA ASP A 214 16.40 2.82 5.99
C ASP A 214 17.67 2.17 6.52
N ASP A 215 17.52 1.44 7.62
CA ASP A 215 18.62 0.85 8.38
C ASP A 215 18.55 -0.68 8.32
N ILE A 216 18.83 -1.21 7.12
CA ILE A 216 18.77 -2.64 6.83
C ILE A 216 19.80 -3.42 7.65
N GLU A 217 21.00 -2.86 7.82
CA GLU A 217 22.06 -3.48 8.63
C GLU A 217 21.61 -3.64 10.08
N TRP A 218 21.04 -2.60 10.69
CA TRP A 218 20.49 -2.71 12.04
C TRP A 218 19.37 -3.74 12.14
N ILE A 219 18.50 -3.86 11.12
CA ILE A 219 17.47 -4.90 11.10
C ILE A 219 18.09 -6.30 11.20
N TYR A 220 19.17 -6.56 10.45
CA TYR A 220 19.87 -7.83 10.48
C TYR A 220 20.56 -8.10 11.83
N GLU A 221 21.24 -7.10 12.39
CA GLU A 221 21.87 -7.21 13.72
C GLU A 221 20.84 -7.56 14.81
N GLN A 222 19.69 -6.87 14.82
CA GLN A 222 18.61 -7.15 15.75
C GLN A 222 18.01 -8.54 15.52
N ALA A 223 17.92 -8.99 14.27
CA ALA A 223 17.42 -10.33 13.94
C ALA A 223 18.32 -11.42 14.54
N ASP A 224 19.64 -11.27 14.44
CA ASP A 224 20.60 -12.22 15.04
C ASP A 224 20.47 -12.25 16.57
N ILE A 225 20.31 -11.08 17.21
CA ILE A 225 20.08 -10.99 18.66
C ILE A 225 18.79 -11.73 19.05
N PHE A 226 17.69 -11.49 18.32
CA PHE A 226 16.42 -12.14 18.58
C PHE A 226 16.47 -13.65 18.33
N LYS A 227 17.12 -14.09 17.25
CA LYS A 227 17.31 -15.51 16.93
C LYS A 227 18.03 -16.24 18.06
N ASN A 228 19.18 -15.70 18.48
CA ASN A 228 19.97 -16.28 19.56
C ASN A 228 19.19 -16.38 20.86
N ARG A 229 18.42 -15.33 21.20
CA ARG A 229 17.59 -15.33 22.40
C ARG A 229 16.43 -16.32 22.31
N TYR A 230 15.79 -16.43 21.15
CA TYR A 230 14.70 -17.36 20.90
C TYR A 230 15.18 -18.80 21.00
N ASP A 231 16.26 -19.15 20.30
CA ASP A 231 16.82 -20.51 20.31
C ASP A 231 17.28 -20.93 21.71
N TYR A 232 17.85 -20.00 22.48
CA TYR A 232 18.16 -20.25 23.89
C TYR A 232 16.91 -20.59 24.71
N LYS A 233 15.82 -19.83 24.54
CA LYS A 233 14.57 -20.09 25.26
C LYS A 233 13.91 -21.40 24.82
N LEU A 234 13.99 -21.73 23.54
CA LEU A 234 13.49 -22.99 23.00
C LEU A 234 14.18 -24.19 23.66
N ARG A 235 15.51 -24.17 23.75
CA ARG A 235 16.29 -25.22 24.44
C ARG A 235 15.85 -25.42 25.89
N LEU A 236 15.63 -24.34 26.64
CA LEU A 236 15.15 -24.44 28.03
C LEU A 236 13.78 -25.12 28.13
N VAL A 237 12.85 -24.79 27.22
CA VAL A 237 11.52 -25.41 27.19
C VAL A 237 11.62 -26.91 26.86
N GLU A 238 12.48 -27.27 25.91
CA GLU A 238 12.74 -28.67 25.57
C GLU A 238 13.33 -29.45 26.75
N GLU A 239 14.30 -28.87 27.46
CA GLU A 239 14.88 -29.47 28.67
C GLU A 239 13.86 -29.68 29.78
N GLU A 240 12.98 -28.71 30.04
CA GLU A 240 11.89 -28.86 31.02
C GLU A 240 10.89 -29.96 30.62
N ASN A 241 10.54 -30.03 29.33
CA ASN A 241 9.64 -31.06 28.82
C ASN A 241 10.23 -32.46 28.97
N ILE A 242 11.54 -32.63 28.74
CA ILE A 242 12.24 -33.89 28.96
C ILE A 242 12.17 -34.29 30.45
N LYS A 243 12.54 -33.38 31.35
CA LYS A 243 12.48 -33.61 32.81
C LYS A 243 11.07 -34.00 33.27
N PHE A 244 10.05 -33.33 32.73
CA PHE A 244 8.66 -33.65 33.04
C PHE A 244 8.28 -35.07 32.60
N ARG A 245 8.63 -35.46 31.36
CA ARG A 245 8.36 -36.82 30.84
C ARG A 245 9.08 -37.90 31.65
N GLU A 246 10.32 -37.66 32.05
CA GLU A 246 11.07 -38.60 32.91
C GLU A 246 10.44 -38.76 34.29
N LYS A 247 9.96 -37.66 34.88
CA LYS A 247 9.24 -37.70 36.17
C LYS A 247 7.95 -38.52 36.07
N MET A 248 7.19 -38.35 34.99
CA MET A 248 5.95 -39.10 34.76
C MET A 248 6.20 -40.60 34.56
N LYS A 249 7.25 -40.99 33.83
CA LYS A 249 7.64 -42.40 33.68
C LYS A 249 7.96 -43.05 35.05
N LYS A 250 8.76 -42.37 35.88
CA LYS A 250 9.11 -42.86 37.23
C LYS A 250 7.92 -43.01 38.18
N LEU A 251 6.83 -42.28 37.96
CA LEU A 251 5.59 -42.42 38.73
C LEU A 251 4.80 -43.64 38.27
N HIS A 252 4.79 -43.92 36.97
CA HIS A 252 4.09 -45.07 36.41
C HIS A 252 4.80 -46.40 36.66
N ASP A 253 6.15 -46.41 36.71
CA ASP A 253 6.95 -47.60 37.02
C ASP A 253 6.93 -47.99 38.53
N LYS A 254 6.23 -47.21 39.36
CA LYS A 254 6.09 -47.43 40.82
C LYS A 254 4.70 -47.96 41.24
N GLU A 255 3.77 -48.06 40.30
CA GLU A 255 2.46 -48.72 40.46
C GLU A 255 2.52 -50.16 39.94
#